data_AF-A0A5C6A0K2-F1
#
_entry.id   AF-A0A5C6A0K2-F1
#
_cell.length_a   1.000
_cell.length_b   1.000
_cell.length_c   1.000
_cell.angle_alpha   90.00
_cell.angle_beta   90.00
_cell.angle_gamma   90.00
#
_symmetry.space_group_name_H-M   'P 1'
#
loop_
_entity.id
_entity.type
_entity.pdbx_description
1 polymer ?
#
loop_
_entity_poly.entity_id
_entity_poly.type
_entity_poly.pdbx_seq_one_letter_code
_entity_poly.pdbx_strand_id
1 'polypeptide(L)'
;MTVALNFGTDQVNELGERIRRRLEPGKGERPGRPSDPSWTVQRKLSMNDETLRTLELIAKSVSTDSRRVSPMQVAAILIEDATQGLRSDVNQRG
;
A
#
# COMPACT_ATOMS: atom_id res chain seq x y z
N MET A 1 -15.81 -0.06 -15.65
CA MET A 1 -16.54 -0.27 -14.38
C MET A 1 -15.63 0.22 -13.27
N THR A 2 -15.85 1.45 -12.80
CA THR A 2 -15.01 2.07 -11.76
C THR A 2 -15.50 1.58 -10.42
N VAL A 3 -14.68 0.82 -9.70
CA VAL A 3 -14.97 0.46 -8.31
C VAL A 3 -14.70 1.70 -7.46
N ALA A 4 -15.76 2.38 -7.05
CA ALA A 4 -15.65 3.47 -6.09
C ALA A 4 -15.39 2.87 -4.71
N LEU A 5 -14.13 2.92 -4.27
CA LEU A 5 -13.75 2.55 -2.91
C LEU A 5 -13.95 3.78 -2.00
N ASN A 6 -15.11 3.85 -1.36
CA ASN A 6 -15.37 4.84 -0.32
C ASN A 6 -14.72 4.36 0.98
N PHE A 7 -13.56 4.93 1.33
CA PHE A 7 -12.87 4.58 2.57
C PHE A 7 -13.41 5.40 3.75
N GLY A 8 -14.07 4.72 4.70
CA GLY A 8 -14.42 5.33 5.99
C GLY A 8 -13.22 5.41 6.94
N THR A 9 -13.30 6.26 7.97
CA THR A 9 -12.23 6.42 8.99
C THR A 9 -11.84 5.08 9.63
N ASP A 10 -12.82 4.21 9.89
CA ASP A 10 -12.59 2.89 10.49
C ASP A 10 -11.80 1.96 9.56
N GLN A 11 -12.05 2.02 8.26
CA GLN A 11 -11.33 1.22 7.26
C GLN A 11 -9.87 1.67 7.12
N VAL A 12 -9.61 2.98 7.24
CA VAL A 12 -8.24 3.52 7.24
C VAL A 12 -7.47 3.06 8.48
N ASN A 13 -8.13 3.03 9.64
CA ASN A 13 -7.53 2.52 10.87
C ASN A 13 -7.21 1.03 10.78
N GLU A 14 -8.15 0.21 10.29
CA GLU A 14 -7.95 -1.22 10.09
C GLU A 14 -6.79 -1.49 9.12
N LEU A 15 -6.72 -0.74 8.01
CA LEU A 15 -5.62 -0.81 7.06
C LEU A 15 -4.28 -0.48 7.72
N GLY A 16 -4.24 0.57 8.54
CA GLY A 16 -3.05 0.95 9.30
C GLY A 16 -2.56 -0.19 10.21
N GLU A 17 -3.48 -0.83 10.93
CA GLU A 17 -3.16 -1.98 11.78
C GLU A 17 -2.67 -3.20 10.99
N ARG A 18 -3.26 -3.47 9.83
CA ARG A 18 -2.82 -4.57 8.96
C ARG A 18 -1.42 -4.33 8.40
N ILE A 19 -1.14 -3.11 7.94
CA ILE A 19 0.21 -2.69 7.52
C ILE A 19 1.20 -2.90 8.67
N ARG A 20 0.81 -2.53 9.90
CA ARG A 20 1.67 -2.68 11.08
C ARG A 20 2.02 -4.13 11.36
N ARG A 21 1.04 -5.03 11.27
CA ARG A 21 1.24 -6.46 11.50
C ARG A 21 2.04 -7.15 10.41
N ARG A 22 1.80 -6.82 9.13
CA ARG A 22 2.33 -7.59 7.99
C ARG A 22 3.70 -7.14 7.51
N LEU A 23 4.04 -5.87 7.65
CA LEU A 23 5.28 -5.32 7.10
C LEU A 23 6.29 -5.10 8.20
N GLU A 24 7.56 -5.38 7.95
CA GLU A 24 8.61 -5.05 8.90
C GLU A 24 8.82 -3.52 8.96
N PRO A 25 8.94 -2.92 10.16
CA PRO A 25 9.39 -1.54 10.28
C PRO A 25 10.80 -1.42 9.71
N GLY A 26 11.04 -0.39 8.88
CA GLY A 26 12.41 -0.05 8.50
C GLY A 26 13.17 0.41 9.74
N LYS A 27 14.03 -0.44 10.32
CA LYS A 27 14.82 -0.18 11.53
C LYS A 27 15.99 0.81 11.31
N GLY A 28 15.85 1.78 10.41
CA GLY A 28 16.93 2.69 10.00
C GLY A 28 18.01 2.03 9.14
N GLU A 29 18.27 0.73 9.31
CA GLU A 29 18.90 -0.12 8.30
C GLU A 29 17.93 -0.27 7.14
N ARG A 30 18.37 -0.04 5.91
CA ARG A 30 17.51 -0.03 4.72
C ARG A 30 17.44 -1.44 4.12
N PRO A 31 16.47 -2.32 4.45
CA PRO A 31 16.31 -3.58 3.73
C PRO A 31 15.40 -3.26 2.55
N GLY A 32 15.97 -2.66 1.50
CA GLY A 32 15.19 -2.24 0.33
C GLY A 32 15.75 -1.06 -0.47
N ARG A 33 16.92 -0.50 -0.12
CA ARG A 33 17.58 0.49 -0.98
C ARG A 33 18.62 -0.20 -1.88
N PRO A 34 18.49 -0.11 -3.21
CA PRO A 34 19.63 -0.23 -4.11
C PRO A 34 20.59 0.93 -3.85
N SER A 35 21.80 0.64 -3.40
CA SER A 35 22.83 1.61 -3.01
C SER A 35 23.63 2.17 -4.21
N ASP A 36 23.05 2.15 -5.42
CA ASP A 36 23.69 2.63 -6.63
C ASP A 36 23.27 4.09 -6.93
N PRO A 37 24.20 5.07 -6.91
CA PRO A 37 23.90 6.47 -7.21
C PRO A 37 23.47 6.73 -8.66
N SER A 38 23.63 5.76 -9.57
CA SER A 38 23.19 5.85 -10.97
C SER A 38 21.70 5.56 -11.18
N TRP A 39 20.97 5.10 -10.16
CA TRP A 39 19.55 4.75 -10.27
C TRP A 39 18.67 5.97 -9.96
N THR A 40 18.11 6.60 -10.99
CA THR A 40 17.39 7.88 -10.86
C THR A 40 15.86 7.78 -10.82
N VAL A 41 15.27 6.60 -11.07
CA VAL A 41 13.81 6.40 -11.00
C VAL A 41 13.48 5.04 -10.39
N GLN A 42 12.64 5.02 -9.35
CA GLN A 42 12.14 3.78 -8.75
C GLN A 42 10.65 3.86 -8.39
N ARG A 43 9.79 3.45 -9.33
CA ARG A 43 8.38 3.03 -9.11
C ARG A 43 8.00 2.00 -10.17
N LYS A 44 7.85 0.71 -9.82
CA LYS A 44 7.58 -0.40 -10.76
C LYS A 44 6.07 -0.61 -11.07
N LEU A 45 5.22 0.38 -10.79
CA LEU A 45 3.79 0.32 -11.05
C LEU A 45 3.33 1.64 -11.63
N SER A 46 2.92 1.62 -12.91
CA SER A 46 2.32 2.77 -13.55
C SER A 46 0.92 2.99 -12.99
N MET A 47 0.63 4.22 -12.56
CA MET A 47 -0.68 4.64 -12.07
C MET A 47 -0.90 6.09 -12.44
N ASN A 48 -2.16 6.53 -12.46
CA ASN A 48 -2.45 7.95 -12.66
C ASN A 48 -2.07 8.77 -11.42
N ASP A 49 -1.89 10.09 -11.60
CA ASP A 49 -1.48 11.00 -10.54
C ASP A 49 -2.46 11.04 -9.37
N GLU A 50 -3.76 10.90 -9.65
CA GLU A 50 -4.82 10.89 -8.64
C GLU A 50 -4.70 9.69 -7.69
N THR A 51 -4.39 8.52 -8.24
CA THR A 51 -4.15 7.29 -7.47
C THR A 51 -2.92 7.46 -6.59
N LEU A 52 -1.83 7.99 -7.14
CA LEU A 52 -0.61 8.22 -6.38
C LEU A 52 -0.86 9.19 -5.21
N ARG A 53 -1.53 10.32 -5.46
CA ARG A 53 -1.90 11.29 -4.41
C ARG A 53 -2.77 10.66 -3.33
N THR A 54 -3.72 9.83 -3.73
CA THR A 54 -4.60 9.13 -2.78
C THR A 54 -3.79 8.18 -1.88
N LEU A 55 -2.86 7.40 -2.47
CA LEU A 55 -1.97 6.52 -1.71
C LEU A 55 -1.05 7.31 -0.75
N GLU A 56 -0.59 8.50 -1.16
CA GLU A 56 0.20 9.39 -0.29
C GLU A 56 -0.60 9.93 0.90
N LEU A 57 -1.85 10.31 0.68
CA LEU A 57 -2.75 10.76 1.75
C LEU A 57 -3.02 9.64 2.76
N ILE A 58 -3.32 8.43 2.27
CA ILE A 58 -3.54 7.26 3.14
C ILE A 58 -2.26 6.92 3.89
N ALA A 59 -1.11 6.86 3.22
CA ALA A 59 0.17 6.57 3.86
C ALA A 59 0.49 7.58 4.98
N LYS A 60 0.19 8.86 4.75
CA LYS A 60 0.33 9.92 5.75
C LYS A 60 -0.61 9.72 6.93
N SER A 61 -1.89 9.38 6.70
CA SER A 61 -2.87 9.22 7.77
C SER A 61 -2.62 7.99 8.65
N VAL A 62 -2.07 6.90 8.08
CA VAL A 62 -1.78 5.68 8.86
C VAL A 62 -0.38 5.65 9.49
N SER A 63 0.50 6.58 9.09
CA SER A 63 1.83 6.75 9.69
C SER A 63 1.74 7.32 11.09
N THR A 64 2.66 6.91 11.96
CA THR A 64 2.85 7.45 13.32
C THR A 64 4.28 7.95 13.49
N ASP A 65 4.55 8.65 14.60
CA ASP A 65 5.91 9.13 14.92
C ASP A 65 6.92 7.97 15.08
N SER A 66 6.45 6.84 15.60
CA SER A 66 7.25 5.62 15.76
C SER A 66 7.38 4.80 14.48
N ARG A 67 6.53 5.03 13.47
CA ARG A 67 6.46 4.18 12.28
C ARG A 67 5.95 4.90 11.05
N ARG A 68 6.81 4.97 10.04
CA ARG A 68 6.47 5.51 8.71
C ARG A 68 5.97 4.41 7.79
N VAL A 69 4.87 4.70 7.10
CA VAL A 69 4.30 3.87 6.04
C VAL A 69 4.52 4.58 4.70
N SER A 70 5.02 3.86 3.69
CA SER A 70 5.18 4.40 2.34
C SER A 70 3.93 4.21 1.49
N PRO A 71 3.67 5.08 0.48
CA PRO A 71 2.55 4.90 -0.45
C PRO A 71 2.55 3.52 -1.15
N MET A 72 3.73 2.95 -1.40
CA MET A 72 3.84 1.64 -2.05
C MET A 72 3.51 0.49 -1.08
N GLN A 73 3.72 0.66 0.22
CA GLN A 73 3.28 -0.31 1.22
C GLN A 73 1.75 -0.34 1.33
N VAL A 74 1.10 0.82 1.23
CA VAL A 74 -0.37 0.90 1.11
C VAL A 74 -0.84 0.19 -0.15
N ALA A 75 -0.23 0.48 -1.30
CA ALA A 75 -0.58 -0.15 -2.57
C ALA A 75 -0.45 -1.68 -2.54
N ALA A 76 0.61 -2.20 -1.92
CA ALA A 76 0.81 -3.65 -1.79
C ALA A 76 -0.34 -4.33 -1.04
N ILE A 77 -0.77 -3.77 0.09
CA ILE A 77 -1.89 -4.34 0.86
C ILE A 77 -3.21 -4.27 0.09
N LEU A 78 -3.48 -3.15 -0.59
CA LEU A 78 -4.69 -3.02 -1.41
C LEU A 78 -4.72 -4.04 -2.57
N ILE A 79 -3.58 -4.31 -3.19
CA ILE A 79 -3.46 -5.34 -4.24
C ILE A 79 -3.71 -6.73 -3.66
N GLU A 80 -3.16 -7.04 -2.49
CA GLU A 80 -3.41 -8.32 -1.82
C GLU A 80 -4.91 -8.53 -1.52
N ASP A 81 -5.59 -7.49 -1.03
CA ASP A 81 -7.02 -7.55 -0.73
C ASP A 81 -7.88 -7.76 -1.96
N ALA A 82 -7.64 -6.96 -3.00
CA ALA A 82 -8.33 -7.09 -4.27
C ALA A 82 -8.13 -8.49 -4.88
N THR A 83 -6.90 -9.03 -4.78
CA THR A 83 -6.58 -10.37 -5.30
C THR A 83 -7.28 -11.47 -4.50
N GLN A 84 -7.41 -11.34 -3.18
CA GLN A 84 -8.14 -12.30 -2.35
C GLN A 84 -9.65 -12.29 -2.64
N GLY A 85 -10.24 -11.10 -2.84
CA GLY A 85 -11.62 -10.97 -3.28
C GLY A 85 -11.85 -11.67 -4.61
N LEU A 86 -11.04 -11.34 -5.63
CA LEU A 86 -11.14 -11.94 -6.96
C LEU A 86 -10.94 -13.46 -6.94
N ARG A 87 -10.00 -13.98 -6.14
CA ARG A 87 -9.79 -15.43 -5.99
C ARG A 87 -11.05 -16.14 -5.49
N SER A 88 -11.75 -15.52 -4.53
CA SER A 88 -12.98 -16.09 -3.97
C SER A 88 -14.08 -16.18 -5.02
N ASP A 89 -14.18 -15.17 -5.90
CA ASP A 89 -15.15 -15.14 -6.99
C ASP A 89 -14.81 -16.13 -8.10
N VAL A 90 -13.53 -16.24 -8.48
CA VAL A 90 -13.08 -17.21 -9.50
C VAL A 90 -13.34 -18.64 -9.05
N ASN A 91 -13.06 -18.97 -7.79
CA ASN A 91 -13.28 -20.30 -7.22
C ASN A 91 -14.77 -20.68 -7.09
N GLN A 92 -15.69 -19.72 -7.09
CA GLN A 92 -17.13 -19.99 -7.08
C GLN A 92 -17.72 -20.19 -8.48
N ARG A 93 -16.96 -19.86 -9.53
CA ARG A 93 -17.39 -19.96 -10.95
C ARG A 93 -16.81 -21.18 -11.68
N GLY A 94 -15.83 -21.86 -11.10
CA GLY A 94 -15.27 -23.11 -11.59
C GLY A 94 -15.76 -24.29 -10.78
#